data_AF-A0A9E2RCJ5-F1
#
_entry.id   AF-A0A9E2RCJ5-F1
#
_cell.length_a   1.000
_cell.length_b   1.000
_cell.length_c   1.000
_cell.angle_alpha   90.00
_cell.angle_beta   90.00
_cell.angle_gamma   90.00
#
_symmetry.space_group_name_H-M   'P 1'
#
loop_
_entity.id
_entity.type
_entity.pdbx_description
1 polymer ?
#
loop_
_entity_poly.entity_id
_entity_poly.type
_entity_poly.pdbx_seq_one_letter_code
_entity_poly.pdbx_strand_id
1 'polypeptide(L)'
;MTEKPSEIRCAADLASFIRSMHADLLASPEKWENRTLSTYLEALSAVVDSYEQGCINMGEPIPPVEVWQSMAGMLGAATIYE
;
A
#
# COMPACT_ATOMS: atom_id res chain seq x y z
N MET A 1 -12.89 -4.08 11.03
CA MET A 1 -13.07 -2.75 10.41
C MET A 1 -11.75 -2.43 9.75
N THR A 2 -11.68 -2.50 8.43
CA THR A 2 -10.50 -2.04 7.70
C THR A 2 -10.56 -0.52 7.71
N GLU A 3 -9.60 0.16 8.35
CA GLU A 3 -9.45 1.61 8.25
C GLU A 3 -9.44 2.00 6.77
N LYS A 4 -10.15 3.06 6.39
CA LYS A 4 -10.16 3.49 4.99
C LYS A 4 -8.86 4.24 4.69
N PRO A 5 -8.29 4.14 3.48
CA PRO A 5 -7.11 4.93 3.11
C PRO A 5 -7.27 6.44 3.36
N SER A 6 -8.50 6.96 3.25
CA SER A 6 -8.85 8.37 3.51
C SER A 6 -8.77 8.81 4.98
N GLU A 7 -8.64 7.86 5.91
CA GLU A 7 -8.59 8.09 7.37
C GLU A 7 -7.16 8.14 7.92
N ILE A 8 -6.15 7.79 7.11
CA ILE A 8 -4.75 7.83 7.52
C ILE A 8 -4.32 9.29 7.70
N ARG A 9 -3.81 9.64 8.88
CA ARG A 9 -3.32 10.99 9.23
C ARG A 9 -1.88 10.98 9.74
N CYS A 10 -1.40 9.86 10.24
CA CYS A 10 -0.06 9.72 10.77
C CYS A 10 0.53 8.30 10.55
N ALA A 11 1.80 8.13 10.91
CA ALA A 11 2.50 6.85 10.81
C ALA A 11 1.85 5.74 11.66
N ALA A 12 1.25 6.08 12.80
CA ALA A 12 0.55 5.10 13.63
C ALA A 12 -0.70 4.55 12.93
N ASP A 13 -1.45 5.39 12.22
CA ASP A 13 -2.61 4.99 11.43
C ASP A 13 -2.18 4.09 10.26
N LEU A 14 -1.11 4.46 9.55
CA LEU A 14 -0.56 3.63 8.48
C LEU A 14 -0.12 2.25 9.01
N ALA A 15 0.55 2.21 10.16
CA ALA A 15 0.96 0.95 10.78
C ALA A 15 -0.25 0.11 11.22
N SER A 16 -1.33 0.74 11.68
CA SER A 16 -2.59 0.08 12.02
C SER A 16 -3.29 -0.50 10.79
N PHE A 17 -3.32 0.28 9.70
CA PHE A 17 -3.85 -0.16 8.41
C PHE A 17 -3.09 -1.38 7.86
N ILE A 18 -1.75 -1.35 7.88
CA ILE A 18 -0.92 -2.48 7.43
C ILE A 18 -1.16 -3.73 8.29
N ARG A 19 -1.26 -3.59 9.63
CA ARG A 19 -1.60 -4.71 10.51
C ARG A 19 -3.00 -5.26 10.21
N SER A 20 -3.96 -4.39 9.90
CA SER A 20 -5.31 -4.80 9.51
C SER A 20 -5.31 -5.57 8.18
N MET A 21 -4.52 -5.14 7.20
CA MET A 21 -4.33 -5.88 5.94
C MET A 21 -3.73 -7.26 6.18
N HIS A 22 -2.69 -7.35 7.00
CA HIS A 22 -2.08 -8.65 7.35
C HIS A 22 -3.05 -9.58 8.09
N ALA A 23 -3.82 -9.06 9.05
CA ALA A 23 -4.84 -9.83 9.75
C ALA A 23 -5.95 -10.32 8.81
N ASP A 24 -6.37 -9.49 7.85
CA ASP A 24 -7.37 -9.87 6.84
C ASP A 24 -6.85 -10.96 5.89
N LEU A 25 -5.60 -10.85 5.44
CA LEU A 25 -4.92 -11.88 4.64
C LEU A 25 -4.86 -13.22 5.38
N LEU A 26 -4.57 -13.22 6.69
CA LEU A 26 -4.55 -14.44 7.50
C LEU A 26 -5.96 -15.02 7.74
N ALA A 27 -6.96 -14.16 7.92
CA ALA A 27 -8.32 -14.57 8.24
C ALA A 27 -9.13 -15.02 7.00
N SER A 28 -8.80 -14.52 5.81
CA SER A 28 -9.51 -14.83 4.56
C SER A 28 -8.57 -14.81 3.34
N PRO A 29 -7.54 -15.67 3.29
CA PRO A 29 -6.55 -15.68 2.21
C PRO A 29 -7.15 -15.96 0.83
N GLU A 30 -8.31 -16.62 0.77
CA GLU A 30 -9.04 -16.91 -0.47
C GLU A 30 -9.69 -15.67 -1.10
N LYS A 31 -9.87 -14.59 -0.34
CA LYS A 31 -10.37 -13.30 -0.87
C LYS A 31 -9.29 -12.47 -1.53
N TRP A 32 -8.02 -12.83 -1.31
CA TRP A 32 -6.87 -12.12 -1.83
C TRP A 32 -6.38 -12.78 -3.11
N GLU A 33 -6.45 -12.05 -4.22
CA GLU A 33 -5.84 -12.47 -5.49
C GLU A 33 -4.32 -12.57 -5.35
N ASN A 34 -3.71 -11.59 -4.68
CA ASN A 34 -2.26 -11.46 -4.49
C ASN A 34 -1.84 -11.87 -3.07
N ARG A 35 -1.96 -13.17 -2.76
CA ARG A 35 -1.76 -13.71 -1.40
C ARG A 35 -0.32 -14.04 -1.00
N THR A 36 0.63 -14.03 -1.93
CA THR A 36 2.05 -14.24 -1.64
C THR A 36 2.81 -12.92 -1.73
N LEU A 37 3.93 -12.79 -1.03
CA LEU A 37 4.77 -11.59 -1.12
C LEU A 37 5.19 -11.30 -2.58
N SER A 38 5.52 -12.33 -3.35
CA SER A 38 5.90 -12.19 -4.76
C SER A 38 4.77 -11.58 -5.60
N THR A 39 3.57 -12.19 -5.55
CA THR A 39 2.41 -11.72 -6.32
C THR A 39 1.93 -10.34 -5.83
N TYR A 40 2.07 -10.06 -4.53
CA TYR A 40 1.69 -8.77 -3.96
C TYR A 40 2.63 -7.64 -4.41
N LEU A 41 3.94 -7.87 -4.44
CA LEU A 41 4.91 -6.90 -4.93
C LEU A 41 4.75 -6.65 -6.44
N GLU A 42 4.46 -7.69 -7.22
CA GLU A 42 4.13 -7.55 -8.65
C GLU A 42 2.88 -6.68 -8.84
N ALA A 43 1.78 -6.99 -8.16
CA ALA A 43 0.57 -6.18 -8.24
C ALA A 43 0.78 -4.73 -7.74
N LEU A 44 1.56 -4.55 -6.67
CA LEU A 44 1.89 -3.22 -6.15
C LEU A 44 2.67 -2.39 -7.17
N SER A 45 3.63 -2.98 -7.90
CA SER A 45 4.34 -2.27 -8.97
C SER A 45 3.39 -1.82 -10.09
N ALA A 46 2.48 -2.68 -10.54
CA ALA A 46 1.49 -2.33 -11.56
C ALA A 46 0.53 -1.22 -11.10
N VAL A 47 0.17 -1.20 -9.80
CA VAL A 47 -0.63 -0.12 -9.21
C VAL A 47 0.15 1.19 -9.21
N VAL A 48 1.43 1.18 -8.81
CA VAL A 48 2.26 2.40 -8.79
C VAL A 48 2.46 2.94 -10.21
N ASP A 49 2.75 2.08 -11.19
CA ASP A 49 2.94 2.47 -12.60
C ASP A 49 1.69 3.12 -13.20
N SER A 50 0.51 2.76 -12.72
CA SER A 50 -0.77 3.32 -13.18
C SER A 50 -1.33 4.44 -12.29
N TYR A 51 -0.68 4.75 -11.16
CA TYR A 51 -1.23 5.62 -10.13
C TYR A 51 -1.43 7.06 -10.61
N GLU A 52 -0.40 7.65 -11.24
CA GLU A 52 -0.48 9.04 -11.73
C GLU A 52 -1.57 9.19 -12.80
N GLN A 53 -1.70 8.20 -13.69
CA GLN A 53 -2.78 8.18 -14.68
C GLN A 53 -4.16 8.10 -14.01
N GLY A 54 -4.27 7.35 -12.91
CA GLY A 54 -5.45 7.31 -12.05
C GLY A 54 -5.81 8.69 -11.49
N CYS A 55 -4.83 9.40 -10.91
CA CYS A 55 -5.02 10.76 -10.40
C CYS A 55 -5.52 11.72 -11.50
N ILE A 56 -4.89 11.68 -12.67
CA ILE A 56 -5.29 12.50 -13.83
C ILE A 56 -6.75 12.22 -14.21
N ASN A 57 -7.13 10.95 -14.30
CA ASN A 57 -8.48 10.54 -14.68
C ASN A 57 -9.54 11.00 -13.65
N MET A 58 -9.19 11.06 -12.37
CA MET A 58 -10.07 11.48 -11.29
C MET A 58 -10.04 13.01 -11.02
N GLY A 59 -9.14 13.75 -11.69
CA GLY A 59 -8.91 15.17 -11.41
C GLY A 59 -8.25 15.41 -10.05
N GLU A 60 -7.55 14.41 -9.52
CA GLU A 60 -6.83 14.47 -8.25
C GLU A 60 -5.37 14.92 -8.47
N PRO A 61 -4.77 15.60 -7.48
CA PRO A 61 -3.36 15.98 -7.57
C PRO A 61 -2.46 14.74 -7.56
N ILE A 62 -1.46 14.73 -8.43
CA ILE A 62 -0.39 13.73 -8.40
C ILE A 62 0.42 13.92 -7.10
N PRO A 63 0.74 12.86 -6.36
CA PRO A 63 1.58 12.95 -5.16
C PRO A 63 2.94 13.58 -5.46
N PRO A 64 3.49 14.38 -4.55
CA PRO A 64 4.82 14.95 -4.72
C PRO A 64 5.90 13.87 -4.55
N VAL A 65 7.10 14.11 -5.09
CA VAL A 65 8.18 13.12 -5.18
C VAL A 65 8.60 12.54 -3.82
N GLU A 66 8.47 13.32 -2.75
CA GLU A 66 8.81 12.93 -1.38
C GLU A 66 7.93 11.77 -0.87
N VAL A 67 6.68 11.68 -1.36
CA VAL A 67 5.78 10.56 -1.05
C VAL A 67 6.32 9.27 -1.65
N TRP A 68 6.74 9.30 -2.92
CA TRP A 68 7.34 8.15 -3.60
C TRP A 68 8.65 7.71 -2.95
N GLN A 69 9.51 8.66 -2.60
CA GLN A 69 10.77 8.39 -1.89
C GLN A 69 10.54 7.76 -0.52
N SER A 70 9.58 8.29 0.25
CA SER A 70 9.24 7.74 1.57
C SER A 70 8.68 6.31 1.45
N MET A 71 7.81 6.07 0.48
CA MET A 71 7.27 4.73 0.21
C MET A 71 8.36 3.74 -0.17
N ALA A 72 9.27 4.13 -1.09
CA ALA A 72 10.41 3.31 -1.48
C ALA A 72 11.33 3.00 -0.28
N GLY A 73 11.58 3.99 0.58
CA GLY A 73 12.36 3.81 1.81
C GLY A 73 11.74 2.81 2.78
N MET A 74 10.43 2.90 3.01
CA MET A 74 9.69 1.96 3.88
C MET A 74 9.69 0.53 3.31
N LEU A 75 9.38 0.37 2.02
CA LEU A 75 9.37 -0.94 1.36
C LEU A 75 10.76 -1.57 1.37
N GLY A 76 11.81 -0.80 1.09
CA GLY A 76 13.20 -1.26 1.14
C GLY A 76 13.62 -1.67 2.54
N ALA A 77 13.32 -0.86 3.56
CA ALA A 77 13.64 -1.18 4.95
C ALA A 77 12.96 -2.46 5.44
N ALA A 78 11.71 -2.70 5.02
CA ALA A 78 10.95 -3.91 5.37
C ALA A 78 11.53 -5.21 4.79
N THR A 79 12.47 -5.13 3.84
CA THR A 79 13.20 -6.33 3.36
C THR A 79 14.34 -6.76 4.29
N ILE A 80 14.72 -5.90 5.25
CA ILE A 80 15.90 -6.09 6.11
C ILE A 80 15.49 -6.22 7.59
N TYR A 81 14.53 -5.43 8.05
CA TYR A 81 14.15 -5.34 9.46
C TYR A 81 12.81 -6.02 9.74
N GLU A 82 12.79 -6.88 10.77
CA GLU A 82 11.60 -7.52 11.38
C GLU A 82 11.04 -6.70 12.55
#